data_AF-A0A1F7R396-F1
#
_entry.id   AF-A0A1F7R396-F1
#
_cell.length_a   1.000
_cell.length_b   1.000
_cell.length_c   1.000
_cell.angle_alpha   90.00
_cell.angle_beta   90.00
_cell.angle_gamma   90.00
#
_symmetry.space_group_name_H-M   'P 1'
#
loop_
_entity.id
_entity.type
_entity.pdbx_description
1 polymer ?
#
loop_
_entity_poly.entity_id
_entity_poly.type
_entity_poly.pdbx_seq_one_letter_code
_entity_poly.pdbx_strand_id
1 'polypeptide(L)'
;MSSGGIAIIVGLIVSITGLFLWLLWRPYRKPKPAAGAKTAPPVTRSTLLERAQEDVDHIFNDEFREELRNRGRLHFEKVIGENAMFLQQDLRETTTQVNEYMRTEITRTLQQEFKKYQESISDAKQLALSSIEKTVATIEQQRHFLETQLQAQAETQKARLLEHFESEMASIVNHYVLRAIGNQIDLSDQLEYILAELENNKKAIIEDVKSGI
;
A
#
# COMPACT_ATOMS: atom_id res chain seq x y z
N MET A 1 47.85 10.69 42.17
CA MET A 1 49.06 9.94 41.75
C MET A 1 49.83 9.58 43.00
N SER A 2 50.04 8.28 43.24
CA SER A 2 50.72 7.80 44.45
C SER A 2 52.19 8.22 44.45
N SER A 3 52.70 8.68 45.59
CA SER A 3 54.09 9.09 45.78
C SER A 3 55.11 8.02 45.37
N GLY A 4 54.73 6.74 45.44
CA GLY A 4 55.54 5.61 44.96
C GLY A 4 55.73 5.58 43.43
N GLY A 5 54.75 6.06 42.65
CA GLY A 5 54.86 6.08 41.18
C GLY A 5 55.87 7.11 40.67
N ILE A 6 55.99 8.24 41.36
CA ILE A 6 56.94 9.30 41.00
C ILE A 6 58.39 8.84 41.28
N ALA A 7 58.62 8.11 42.36
CA ALA A 7 59.95 7.58 42.69
C ALA A 7 60.49 6.61 41.61
N ILE A 8 59.61 5.78 41.02
CA ILE A 8 59.99 4.83 39.97
C ILE A 8 60.34 5.57 38.66
N ILE A 9 59.57 6.59 38.29
CA ILE A 9 59.81 7.37 37.07
C ILE A 9 61.13 8.15 37.19
N VAL A 10 61.39 8.77 38.34
CA VAL A 10 62.66 9.48 38.59
C VAL A 10 63.84 8.50 38.56
N GLY A 11 63.70 7.31 39.14
CA GLY A 11 64.73 6.26 39.09
C GLY A 11 65.07 5.81 37.66
N LEU A 12 64.05 5.64 36.81
CA LEU A 12 64.24 5.27 35.40
C LEU A 12 64.97 6.36 34.60
N ILE A 13 64.63 7.64 34.82
CA ILE A 13 65.27 8.76 34.12
C ILE A 13 66.75 8.89 34.52
N VAL A 14 67.09 8.70 35.80
CA VAL A 14 68.48 8.72 36.27
C VAL A 14 69.29 7.54 35.70
N SER A 15 68.68 6.35 35.59
CA SER A 15 69.35 5.19 35.01
C SER A 15 69.65 5.36 33.52
N ILE A 16 68.73 5.95 32.75
CA ILE A 16 68.91 6.17 31.30
C ILE A 16 69.99 7.24 31.06
N THR A 17 69.97 8.33 31.84
CA THR A 17 70.97 9.41 31.73
C THR A 17 72.37 8.95 32.15
N GLY A 18 72.47 8.11 33.18
CA GLY A 18 73.74 7.50 33.58
C GLY A 18 74.33 6.59 32.49
N LEU A 19 73.49 5.78 31.84
CA LEU A 19 73.91 4.93 30.71
C LEU A 19 74.39 5.75 29.51
N PHE A 20 73.72 6.86 29.21
CA PHE A 20 74.08 7.74 28.10
C PHE A 20 75.41 8.46 28.35
N LEU A 21 75.64 8.98 29.57
CA LEU A 21 76.91 9.59 29.97
C LEU A 21 78.06 8.58 29.97
N TRP A 22 77.81 7.34 30.40
CA TRP A 22 78.81 6.28 30.33
C TRP A 22 79.20 5.92 28.90
N LEU A 23 78.22 5.90 27.98
CA LEU A 23 78.46 5.60 26.57
C LEU A 23 79.21 6.75 25.86
N LEU A 24 78.95 8.00 26.25
CA LEU A 24 79.71 9.18 25.80
C LEU A 24 81.14 9.22 26.33
N TRP A 25 81.37 8.77 27.57
CA TRP A 25 82.70 8.81 28.18
C TRP A 25 83.56 7.59 27.85
N ARG A 26 82.99 6.58 27.19
CA ARG A 26 83.72 5.40 26.74
C ARG A 26 84.82 5.85 25.75
N PRO A 27 86.11 5.69 26.10
CA PRO A 27 87.20 6.14 25.24
C PRO A 27 87.15 5.38 23.91
N TYR A 28 87.06 6.13 22.81
CA TYR A 28 87.05 5.64 21.44
C TYR A 28 88.31 4.80 21.21
N ARG A 29 88.18 3.47 21.25
CA ARG A 29 89.23 2.55 20.82
C ARG A 29 89.35 2.71 19.31
N LYS A 30 90.35 3.48 18.86
CA LYS A 30 90.73 3.58 17.46
C LYS A 30 90.96 2.15 16.92
N PRO A 31 90.27 1.72 15.85
CA PRO A 31 90.60 0.45 15.20
C PRO A 31 92.05 0.54 14.72
N LYS A 32 92.84 -0.48 15.03
CA LYS A 32 94.22 -0.63 14.54
C LYS A 32 94.20 -0.54 13.01
N PRO A 33 95.00 0.32 12.36
CA PRO A 33 95.08 0.31 10.90
C PRO A 33 95.67 -1.05 10.47
N ALA A 34 94.90 -1.78 9.68
CA ALA A 34 95.39 -2.98 9.01
C ALA A 34 96.60 -2.58 8.15
N ALA A 35 97.76 -3.18 8.44
CA ALA A 35 98.95 -3.04 7.64
C ALA A 35 98.68 -3.59 6.24
N GLY A 36 98.54 -2.70 5.27
CA GLY A 36 98.20 -3.08 3.89
C GLY A 36 97.86 -1.91 2.98
N ALA A 37 98.53 -0.77 3.12
CA ALA A 37 98.43 0.32 2.14
C ALA A 37 99.21 -0.08 0.86
N LYS A 38 98.55 -0.83 -0.02
CA LYS A 38 98.94 -0.89 -1.42
C LYS A 38 98.52 0.44 -2.05
N THR A 39 99.49 1.18 -2.57
CA THR A 39 99.35 2.41 -3.35
C THR A 39 98.16 2.31 -4.31
N ALA A 40 97.15 3.16 -4.10
CA ALA A 40 96.05 3.31 -5.03
C ALA A 40 96.61 3.86 -6.36
N PRO A 41 96.27 3.27 -7.52
CA PRO A 41 96.64 3.82 -8.81
C PRO A 41 95.94 5.18 -9.03
N PRO A 42 96.48 6.06 -9.91
CA PRO A 42 95.94 7.39 -10.14
C PRO A 42 94.48 7.31 -10.59
N VAL A 43 93.59 8.02 -9.88
CA VAL A 43 92.15 8.09 -10.15
C VAL A 43 91.96 8.81 -11.50
N THR A 44 91.84 8.02 -12.55
CA THR A 44 91.53 8.50 -13.90
C THR A 44 90.01 8.47 -14.06
N ARG A 45 89.42 9.38 -14.85
CA ARG A 45 87.95 9.43 -15.07
C ARG A 45 87.36 8.07 -15.47
N SER A 46 88.12 7.26 -16.20
CA SER A 46 87.78 5.86 -16.53
C SER A 46 87.61 4.96 -15.29
N THR A 47 88.53 5.02 -14.33
CA THR A 47 88.49 4.20 -13.10
C THR A 47 87.35 4.58 -12.14
N LEU A 48 86.88 5.84 -12.19
CA LEU A 48 85.69 6.28 -11.44
C LEU A 48 84.40 5.77 -12.10
N LEU A 49 84.34 5.79 -13.43
CA LEU A 49 83.21 5.25 -14.17
C LEU A 49 83.10 3.74 -14.00
N GLU A 50 84.22 3.02 -14.03
CA GLU A 50 84.26 1.57 -13.84
C GLU A 50 83.82 1.16 -12.43
N ARG A 51 84.29 1.88 -11.39
CA ARG A 51 83.82 1.66 -10.01
C ARG A 51 82.35 2.03 -9.81
N ALA A 52 81.86 3.10 -10.45
CA ALA A 52 80.45 3.46 -10.38
C ALA A 52 79.57 2.42 -11.10
N GLN A 53 80.07 1.83 -12.19
CA GLN A 53 79.39 0.75 -12.90
C GLN A 53 79.29 -0.51 -12.03
N GLU A 54 80.40 -0.89 -11.38
CA GLU A 54 80.46 -2.04 -10.47
C GLU A 54 79.58 -1.84 -9.22
N ASP A 55 79.53 -0.62 -8.68
CA ASP A 55 78.65 -0.27 -7.56
C ASP A 55 77.16 -0.34 -7.96
N VAL A 56 76.81 0.10 -9.17
CA VAL A 56 75.44 0.01 -9.70
C VAL A 56 75.02 -1.47 -9.88
N ASP A 57 75.92 -2.30 -10.37
CA ASP A 57 75.66 -3.74 -10.54
C ASP A 57 75.51 -4.46 -9.19
N HIS A 58 76.16 -3.97 -8.12
CA HIS A 58 75.98 -4.50 -6.77
C HIS A 58 74.76 -3.93 -6.02
N ILE A 59 74.43 -2.65 -6.21
CA ILE A 59 73.22 -2.02 -5.64
C ILE A 59 71.94 -2.61 -6.24
N PHE A 60 71.96 -2.96 -7.53
CA PHE A 60 70.87 -3.65 -8.22
C PHE A 60 71.19 -5.13 -8.50
N ASN A 61 71.80 -5.79 -7.52
CA ASN A 61 72.09 -7.22 -7.62
C ASN A 61 70.80 -8.06 -7.74
N ASP A 62 70.96 -9.32 -8.12
CA ASP A 62 69.84 -10.24 -8.28
C ASP A 62 69.06 -10.44 -6.97
N GLU A 63 69.71 -10.32 -5.81
CA GLU A 63 69.07 -10.40 -4.48
C GLU A 63 68.09 -9.23 -4.24
N PHE A 64 68.47 -8.00 -4.57
CA PHE A 64 67.59 -6.83 -4.48
C PHE A 64 66.41 -6.94 -5.45
N ARG A 65 66.64 -7.47 -6.65
CA ARG A 65 65.57 -7.73 -7.63
C ARG A 65 64.60 -8.80 -7.14
N GLU A 66 65.10 -9.84 -6.48
CA GLU A 66 64.27 -10.87 -5.85
C GLU A 66 63.50 -10.35 -4.64
N GLU A 67 64.11 -9.52 -3.79
CA GLU A 67 63.42 -8.89 -2.66
C GLU A 67 62.34 -7.91 -3.14
N LEU A 68 62.63 -7.11 -4.16
CA LEU A 68 61.64 -6.22 -4.78
C LEU A 68 60.50 -7.02 -5.40
N ARG A 69 60.78 -8.13 -6.08
CA ARG A 69 59.76 -9.02 -6.63
C ARG A 69 58.91 -9.66 -5.53
N ASN A 70 59.53 -10.13 -4.45
CA ASN A 70 58.84 -10.74 -3.32
C ASN A 70 57.99 -9.72 -2.54
N ARG A 71 58.52 -8.52 -2.30
CA ARG A 71 57.79 -7.40 -1.67
C ARG A 71 56.66 -6.92 -2.57
N GLY A 72 56.90 -6.82 -3.88
CA GLY A 72 55.87 -6.52 -4.87
C GLY A 72 54.74 -7.55 -4.84
N ARG A 73 55.06 -8.85 -4.87
CA ARG A 73 54.07 -9.93 -4.75
C ARG A 73 53.28 -9.85 -3.45
N LEU A 74 53.95 -9.68 -2.31
CA LEU A 74 53.30 -9.56 -1.00
C LEU A 74 52.39 -8.32 -0.94
N HIS A 75 52.83 -7.18 -1.49
CA HIS A 75 52.03 -5.97 -1.53
C HIS A 75 50.81 -6.14 -2.44
N PHE A 76 50.96 -6.75 -3.62
CA PHE A 76 49.83 -7.05 -4.51
C PHE A 76 48.85 -8.03 -3.87
N GLU A 77 49.32 -9.09 -3.23
CA GLU A 77 48.46 -10.05 -2.53
C GLU A 77 47.68 -9.38 -1.40
N LYS A 78 48.35 -8.51 -0.62
CA LYS A 78 47.70 -7.70 0.41
C LYS A 78 46.63 -6.78 -0.17
N VAL A 79 46.96 -6.02 -1.21
CA VAL A 79 46.01 -5.08 -1.85
C VAL A 79 44.83 -5.82 -2.48
N ILE A 80 45.05 -6.97 -3.11
CA ILE A 80 43.96 -7.80 -3.67
C ILE A 80 43.07 -8.34 -2.55
N GLY A 81 43.67 -8.82 -1.45
CA GLY A 81 42.91 -9.30 -0.29
C GLY A 81 42.08 -8.20 0.36
N GLU A 82 42.66 -7.01 0.56
CA GLU A 82 41.96 -5.83 1.10
C GLU A 82 40.83 -5.38 0.16
N ASN A 83 41.07 -5.28 -1.15
CA ASN A 83 40.05 -4.89 -2.12
C ASN A 83 38.92 -5.92 -2.24
N ALA A 84 39.23 -7.22 -2.20
CA ALA A 84 38.22 -8.28 -2.21
C ALA A 84 37.37 -8.23 -0.94
N MET A 85 37.98 -7.95 0.21
CA MET A 85 37.28 -7.76 1.48
C MET A 85 36.34 -6.56 1.42
N PHE A 86 36.79 -5.41 0.91
CA PHE A 86 35.94 -4.22 0.75
C PHE A 86 34.78 -4.48 -0.21
N LEU A 87 35.04 -5.10 -1.36
CA LEU A 87 33.97 -5.45 -2.30
C LEU A 87 32.94 -6.39 -1.67
N GLN A 88 33.38 -7.39 -0.90
CA GLN A 88 32.47 -8.30 -0.21
C GLN A 88 31.65 -7.58 0.86
N GLN A 89 32.27 -6.65 1.59
CA GLN A 89 31.57 -5.81 2.56
C GLN A 89 30.51 -4.95 1.86
N ASP A 90 30.88 -4.23 0.80
CA ASP A 90 29.98 -3.36 0.05
C ASP A 90 28.81 -4.14 -0.56
N LEU A 91 29.08 -5.33 -1.11
CA LEU A 91 28.02 -6.20 -1.64
C LEU A 91 27.07 -6.66 -0.54
N ARG A 92 27.59 -6.98 0.65
CA ARG A 92 26.76 -7.37 1.80
C ARG A 92 25.93 -6.20 2.33
N GLU A 93 26.52 -5.03 2.44
CA GLU A 93 25.83 -3.81 2.85
C GLU A 93 24.74 -3.43 1.84
N THR A 94 25.07 -3.41 0.55
CA THR A 94 24.12 -3.17 -0.54
C THR A 94 22.98 -4.19 -0.53
N THR A 95 23.28 -5.47 -0.36
CA THR A 95 22.25 -6.53 -0.27
C THR A 95 21.29 -6.29 0.90
N THR A 96 21.83 -5.87 2.05
CA THR A 96 21.02 -5.57 3.25
C THR A 96 20.15 -4.34 3.04
N GLN A 97 20.72 -3.26 2.49
CA GLN A 97 20.00 -2.03 2.19
C GLN A 97 18.89 -2.24 1.15
N VAL A 98 19.17 -2.99 0.08
CA VAL A 98 18.16 -3.33 -0.95
C VAL A 98 17.03 -4.15 -0.33
N ASN A 99 17.33 -5.14 0.52
CA ASN A 99 16.31 -5.95 1.18
C ASN A 99 15.42 -5.10 2.08
N GLU A 100 16.01 -4.22 2.89
CA GLU A 100 15.26 -3.32 3.78
C GLU A 100 14.41 -2.32 3.00
N TYR A 101 14.98 -1.73 1.95
CA TYR A 101 14.26 -0.83 1.05
C TYR A 101 13.07 -1.54 0.39
N MET A 102 13.28 -2.75 -0.14
CA MET A 102 12.20 -3.54 -0.74
C MET A 102 11.09 -3.86 0.26
N ARG A 103 11.43 -4.31 1.48
CA ARG A 103 10.44 -4.58 2.53
C ARG A 103 9.63 -3.34 2.86
N THR A 104 10.31 -2.21 3.01
CA THR A 104 9.69 -0.94 3.34
C THR A 104 8.76 -0.46 2.23
N GLU A 105 9.21 -0.44 0.97
CA GLU A 105 8.37 0.00 -0.16
C GLU A 105 7.20 -0.96 -0.45
N ILE A 106 7.42 -2.28 -0.33
CA ILE A 106 6.33 -3.26 -0.46
C ILE A 106 5.28 -3.00 0.63
N THR A 107 5.71 -2.83 1.88
CA THR A 107 4.80 -2.56 3.00
C THR A 107 4.04 -1.25 2.79
N ARG A 108 4.75 -0.19 2.40
CA ARG A 108 4.17 1.14 2.15
C ARG A 108 3.15 1.11 1.02
N THR A 109 3.50 0.48 -0.10
CA THR A 109 2.64 0.35 -1.27
C THR A 109 1.42 -0.50 -0.95
N LEU A 110 1.59 -1.64 -0.27
CA LEU A 110 0.46 -2.45 0.17
C LEU A 110 -0.47 -1.67 1.10
N GLN A 111 0.05 -0.96 2.10
CA GLN A 111 -0.77 -0.13 2.98
C GLN A 111 -1.54 0.95 2.22
N GLN A 112 -0.89 1.60 1.25
CA GLN A 112 -1.53 2.63 0.42
C GLN A 112 -2.64 2.03 -0.45
N GLU A 113 -2.40 0.89 -1.09
CA GLU A 113 -3.41 0.21 -1.91
C GLU A 113 -4.56 -0.34 -1.05
N PHE A 114 -4.28 -0.91 0.12
CA PHE A 114 -5.33 -1.32 1.06
C PHE A 114 -6.21 -0.15 1.51
N LYS A 115 -5.60 1.02 1.78
CA LYS A 115 -6.35 2.21 2.14
C LYS A 115 -7.27 2.66 0.99
N LYS A 116 -6.75 2.72 -0.24
CA LYS A 116 -7.56 3.03 -1.43
C LYS A 116 -8.68 2.02 -1.64
N TYR A 117 -8.41 0.73 -1.47
CA TYR A 117 -9.45 -0.31 -1.56
C TYR A 117 -10.51 -0.16 -0.49
N GLN A 118 -10.13 0.15 0.75
CA GLN A 118 -11.07 0.40 1.84
C GLN A 118 -11.96 1.61 1.54
N GLU A 119 -11.39 2.70 1.04
CA GLU A 119 -12.14 3.89 0.59
C GLU A 119 -13.11 3.53 -0.54
N SER A 120 -12.64 2.85 -1.59
CA SER A 120 -13.48 2.44 -2.72
C SER A 120 -14.62 1.50 -2.31
N ILE A 121 -14.38 0.55 -1.39
CA ILE A 121 -15.42 -0.34 -0.86
C ILE A 121 -16.44 0.47 -0.04
N SER A 122 -15.97 1.43 0.76
CA SER A 122 -16.85 2.31 1.53
C SER A 122 -17.75 3.14 0.62
N ASP A 123 -17.18 3.73 -0.44
CA ASP A 123 -17.92 4.51 -1.43
C ASP A 123 -18.93 3.65 -2.19
N ALA A 124 -18.53 2.44 -2.60
CA ALA A 124 -19.42 1.50 -3.26
C ALA A 124 -20.58 1.08 -2.35
N LYS A 125 -20.31 0.85 -1.06
CA LYS A 125 -21.35 0.56 -0.05
C LYS A 125 -22.31 1.75 0.10
N GLN A 126 -21.79 2.96 0.19
CA GLN A 126 -22.60 4.18 0.31
C GLN A 126 -23.49 4.36 -0.93
N LEU A 127 -22.93 4.14 -2.13
CA LEU A 127 -23.66 4.20 -3.39
C LEU A 127 -24.76 3.14 -3.47
N ALA A 128 -24.47 1.92 -3.03
CA ALA A 128 -25.46 0.83 -2.98
C ALA A 128 -26.60 1.16 -2.01
N LEU A 129 -26.28 1.67 -0.81
CA LEU A 129 -27.29 2.10 0.17
C LEU A 129 -28.18 3.20 -0.41
N SER A 130 -27.58 4.25 -0.98
CA SER A 130 -28.33 5.34 -1.62
C SER A 130 -29.19 4.85 -2.77
N SER A 131 -28.70 3.89 -3.56
CA SER A 131 -29.47 3.29 -4.66
C SER A 131 -30.66 2.50 -4.14
N ILE A 132 -30.48 1.70 -3.08
CA ILE A 132 -31.56 0.95 -2.42
C ILE A 132 -32.60 1.91 -1.86
N GLU A 133 -32.19 2.96 -1.15
CA GLU A 133 -33.10 3.98 -0.62
C GLU A 133 -33.92 4.65 -1.72
N LYS A 134 -33.26 5.00 -2.84
CA LYS A 134 -33.93 5.58 -4.01
C LYS A 134 -34.92 4.59 -4.65
N THR A 135 -34.55 3.31 -4.75
CA THR A 135 -35.44 2.26 -5.26
C THR A 135 -36.65 2.08 -4.35
N VAL A 136 -36.47 2.04 -3.03
CA VAL A 136 -37.57 1.96 -2.06
C VAL A 136 -38.51 3.16 -2.20
N ALA A 137 -37.96 4.38 -2.27
CA ALA A 137 -38.76 5.59 -2.47
C ALA A 137 -39.56 5.55 -3.78
N THR A 138 -38.94 5.07 -4.87
CA THR A 138 -39.61 4.94 -6.17
C THR A 138 -40.72 3.88 -6.13
N ILE A 139 -40.48 2.74 -5.47
CA ILE A 139 -41.49 1.69 -5.30
C ILE A 139 -42.67 2.21 -4.49
N GLU A 140 -42.42 2.97 -3.43
CA GLU A 140 -43.50 3.52 -2.60
C GLU A 140 -44.35 4.55 -3.37
N GLN A 141 -43.70 5.40 -4.17
CA GLN A 141 -44.40 6.31 -5.10
C GLN A 141 -45.25 5.55 -6.12
N GLN A 142 -44.70 4.48 -6.71
CA GLN A 142 -45.46 3.63 -7.64
C GLN A 142 -46.63 2.95 -6.94
N ARG A 143 -46.45 2.44 -5.71
CA ARG A 143 -47.50 1.82 -4.91
C ARG A 143 -48.66 2.77 -4.67
N HIS A 144 -48.38 3.99 -4.22
CA HIS A 144 -49.41 5.01 -4.00
C HIS A 144 -50.12 5.40 -5.30
N PHE A 145 -49.38 5.54 -6.40
CA PHE A 145 -49.96 5.84 -7.70
C PHE A 145 -50.90 4.74 -8.20
N LEU A 146 -50.47 3.47 -8.09
CA LEU A 146 -51.28 2.30 -8.42
C LEU A 146 -52.52 2.21 -7.54
N GLU A 147 -52.41 2.46 -6.24
CA GLU A 147 -53.54 2.47 -5.30
C GLU A 147 -54.57 3.52 -5.71
N THR A 148 -54.13 4.73 -6.05
CA THR A 148 -55.02 5.80 -6.51
C THR A 148 -55.67 5.46 -7.85
N GLN A 149 -54.92 4.88 -8.80
CA GLN A 149 -55.50 4.43 -10.08
C GLN A 149 -56.52 3.31 -9.90
N LEU A 150 -56.23 2.32 -9.06
CA LEU A 150 -57.14 1.21 -8.79
C LEU A 150 -58.43 1.70 -8.13
N GLN A 151 -58.33 2.62 -7.17
CA GLN A 151 -59.50 3.24 -6.55
C GLN A 151 -60.36 3.98 -7.58
N ALA A 152 -59.76 4.82 -8.42
CA ALA A 152 -60.48 5.54 -9.48
C ALA A 152 -61.14 4.59 -10.50
N GLN A 153 -60.46 3.50 -10.86
CA GLN A 153 -61.03 2.48 -11.75
C GLN A 153 -62.18 1.73 -11.08
N ALA A 154 -62.06 1.37 -9.80
CA ALA A 154 -63.11 0.71 -9.03
C ALA A 154 -64.36 1.60 -8.94
N GLU A 155 -64.20 2.90 -8.67
CA GLU A 155 -65.31 3.86 -8.66
C GLU A 155 -65.96 4.01 -10.04
N THR A 156 -65.14 4.08 -11.09
CA THR A 156 -65.64 4.13 -12.48
C THR A 156 -66.44 2.88 -12.84
N GLN A 157 -65.96 1.70 -12.43
CA GLN A 157 -66.67 0.44 -12.65
C GLN A 157 -67.97 0.36 -11.83
N LYS A 158 -67.94 0.77 -10.54
CA LYS A 158 -69.14 0.85 -9.68
C LYS A 158 -70.19 1.77 -10.32
N ALA A 159 -69.78 2.92 -10.85
CA ALA A 159 -70.67 3.85 -11.55
C ALA A 159 -71.29 3.22 -12.81
N ARG A 160 -70.50 2.54 -13.65
CA ARG A 160 -71.01 1.85 -14.85
C ARG A 160 -71.97 0.70 -14.50
N LEU A 161 -71.66 -0.08 -13.46
CA LEU A 161 -72.54 -1.15 -12.97
C LEU A 161 -73.87 -0.59 -12.47
N LEU A 162 -73.84 0.52 -11.72
CA LEU A 162 -75.04 1.23 -11.28
C LEU A 162 -75.85 1.74 -12.47
N GLU A 163 -75.23 2.39 -13.45
CA GLU A 163 -75.92 2.88 -14.65
C GLU A 163 -76.58 1.73 -15.43
N HIS A 164 -75.88 0.61 -15.60
CA HIS A 164 -76.41 -0.54 -16.30
C HIS A 164 -77.57 -1.19 -15.52
N PHE A 165 -77.41 -1.32 -14.20
CA PHE A 165 -78.47 -1.79 -13.30
C PHE A 165 -79.69 -0.87 -13.33
N GLU A 166 -79.50 0.46 -13.31
CA GLU A 166 -80.58 1.44 -13.39
C GLU A 166 -81.36 1.38 -14.71
N SER A 167 -80.67 1.09 -15.82
CA SER A 167 -81.26 0.90 -17.14
C SER A 167 -82.05 -0.42 -17.23
N GLU A 168 -81.48 -1.51 -16.70
CA GLU A 168 -82.13 -2.82 -16.74
C GLU A 168 -83.21 -3.03 -15.67
N MET A 169 -83.15 -2.31 -14.55
CA MET A 169 -84.11 -2.39 -13.44
C MET A 169 -85.56 -2.25 -13.91
N ALA A 170 -85.87 -1.29 -14.78
CA ALA A 170 -87.23 -1.10 -15.29
C ALA A 170 -87.71 -2.32 -16.09
N SER A 171 -86.83 -2.92 -16.89
CA SER A 171 -87.13 -4.13 -17.69
C SER A 171 -87.24 -5.39 -16.83
N ILE A 172 -86.31 -5.55 -15.87
CA ILE A 172 -86.27 -6.69 -14.94
C ILE A 172 -87.50 -6.68 -14.04
N VAL A 173 -87.83 -5.54 -13.43
CA VAL A 173 -89.03 -5.42 -12.58
C VAL A 173 -90.29 -5.67 -13.40
N ASN A 174 -90.42 -5.11 -14.60
CA ASN A 174 -91.54 -5.40 -15.49
C ASN A 174 -91.67 -6.90 -15.79
N HIS A 175 -90.56 -7.58 -16.14
CA HIS A 175 -90.56 -9.01 -16.40
C HIS A 175 -90.92 -9.85 -15.17
N TYR A 176 -90.37 -9.53 -13.99
CA TYR A 176 -90.63 -10.27 -12.76
C TYR A 176 -92.03 -10.02 -12.21
N VAL A 177 -92.57 -8.80 -12.29
CA VAL A 177 -93.95 -8.48 -11.87
C VAL A 177 -94.95 -9.21 -12.77
N LEU A 178 -94.77 -9.17 -14.10
CA LEU A 178 -95.62 -9.90 -15.03
C LEU A 178 -95.55 -11.43 -14.82
N ARG A 179 -94.38 -11.96 -14.46
CA ARG A 179 -94.19 -13.40 -14.18
C ARG A 179 -94.73 -13.83 -12.82
N ALA A 180 -94.61 -12.98 -11.79
CA ALA A 180 -95.13 -13.23 -10.45
C ALA A 180 -96.66 -13.11 -10.38
N ILE A 181 -97.25 -12.27 -11.23
CA ILE A 181 -98.72 -12.05 -11.31
C ILE A 181 -99.38 -12.94 -12.37
N GLY A 182 -98.58 -13.58 -13.23
CA GLY A 182 -99.04 -14.50 -14.26
C GLY A 182 -99.74 -15.73 -13.71
N ASN A 183 -101.04 -15.59 -13.39
CA ASN A 183 -102.15 -16.26 -14.07
C ASN A 183 -103.54 -15.91 -13.48
N GLN A 184 -103.69 -14.96 -12.54
CA GLN A 184 -104.95 -14.87 -11.76
C GLN A 184 -105.57 -13.49 -11.48
N ILE A 185 -104.93 -12.34 -11.75
CA ILE A 185 -105.56 -11.04 -11.48
C ILE A 185 -105.15 -10.01 -12.54
N ASP A 186 -106.14 -9.39 -13.22
CA ASP A 186 -105.93 -8.25 -14.12
C ASP A 186 -105.66 -6.99 -13.27
N LEU A 187 -104.39 -6.64 -13.17
CA LEU A 187 -103.87 -5.50 -12.40
C LEU A 187 -103.26 -4.45 -13.32
N SER A 188 -103.65 -4.41 -14.60
CA SER A 188 -103.08 -3.49 -15.60
C SER A 188 -103.08 -2.03 -15.09
N ASP A 189 -104.15 -1.60 -14.43
CA ASP A 189 -104.28 -0.25 -13.83
C ASP A 189 -103.41 -0.04 -12.57
N GLN A 190 -103.13 -1.11 -11.80
CA GLN A 190 -102.30 -1.03 -10.58
C GLN A 190 -100.80 -1.18 -10.89
N LEU A 191 -100.46 -1.85 -11.99
CA LEU A 191 -99.11 -1.98 -12.50
C LEU A 191 -98.53 -0.62 -12.90
N GLU A 192 -99.36 0.22 -13.52
CA GLU A 192 -98.97 1.59 -13.89
C GLU A 192 -98.74 2.46 -12.65
N TYR A 193 -99.56 2.28 -11.60
CA TYR A 193 -99.35 2.93 -10.31
C TYR A 193 -98.06 2.45 -9.61
N ILE A 194 -97.80 1.14 -9.57
CA ILE A 194 -96.60 0.56 -8.97
C ILE A 194 -95.34 0.95 -9.75
N LEU A 195 -95.39 0.98 -11.07
CA LEU A 195 -94.28 1.46 -11.91
C LEU A 195 -94.02 2.94 -11.64
N ALA A 196 -95.05 3.78 -11.61
CA ALA A 196 -94.91 5.20 -11.28
C ALA A 196 -94.35 5.42 -9.86
N GLU A 197 -94.74 4.58 -8.89
CA GLU A 197 -94.26 4.68 -7.51
C GLU A 197 -92.82 4.16 -7.35
N LEU A 198 -92.43 3.11 -8.10
CA LEU A 198 -91.04 2.68 -8.20
C LEU A 198 -90.16 3.69 -8.92
N GLU A 199 -90.68 4.36 -9.94
CA GLU A 199 -89.98 5.40 -10.69
C GLU A 199 -89.78 6.65 -9.81
N ASN A 200 -90.79 7.02 -9.02
CA ASN A 200 -90.71 8.08 -8.02
C ASN A 200 -89.72 7.75 -6.88
N ASN A 201 -89.67 6.48 -6.45
CA ASN A 201 -88.77 6.02 -5.39
C ASN A 201 -87.40 5.55 -5.91
N LYS A 202 -87.16 5.60 -7.23
CA LYS A 202 -85.91 5.15 -7.87
C LYS A 202 -84.67 5.77 -7.24
N LYS A 203 -84.75 7.06 -6.88
CA LYS A 203 -83.65 7.79 -6.22
C LYS A 203 -83.30 7.21 -4.84
N ALA A 204 -84.32 6.87 -4.05
CA ALA A 204 -84.12 6.29 -2.72
C ALA A 204 -83.50 4.89 -2.80
N ILE A 205 -83.94 4.07 -3.76
CA ILE A 205 -83.39 2.73 -3.99
C ILE A 205 -81.91 2.82 -4.42
N ILE A 206 -81.56 3.76 -5.28
CA ILE A 206 -80.16 4.00 -5.69
C ILE A 206 -79.30 4.42 -4.51
N GLU A 207 -79.81 5.28 -3.63
CA GLU A 207 -79.10 5.76 -2.45
C GLU A 207 -78.88 4.65 -1.41
N ASP A 208 -79.85 3.76 -1.25
CA ASP A 208 -79.74 2.56 -0.39
C ASP A 208 -78.70 1.56 -0.93
N VAL A 209 -78.70 1.29 -2.24
CA VAL A 209 -77.68 0.42 -2.88
C VAL A 209 -76.29 1.05 -2.80
N LYS A 210 -76.18 2.36 -2.90
CA LYS A 210 -74.91 3.09 -2.82
C LYS A 210 -74.32 3.09 -1.40
N SER A 211 -75.16 3.01 -0.37
CA SER A 211 -74.77 2.99 1.05
C SER A 211 -74.58 1.58 1.63
N GLY A 212 -75.14 0.54 1.00
CA GLY A 212 -75.01 -0.87 1.41
C GLY A 212 -73.76 -1.62 0.91
N ILE A 213 -72.90 -0.98 0.09
CA ILE A 213 -71.61 -1.49 -0.43
C ILE A 213 -70.49 -0.51 -0.09
#